data_AF-A0A934N8G7-F1
#
_entry.id   AF-A0A934N8G7-F1
#
_cell.length_a   1.000
_cell.length_b   1.000
_cell.length_c   1.000
_cell.angle_alpha   90.00
_cell.angle_beta   90.00
_cell.angle_gamma   90.00
#
_symmetry.space_group_name_H-M   'P 1'
#
loop_
_entity.id
_entity.type
_entity.pdbx_description
1 polymer ?
#
loop_
_entity_poly.entity_id
_entity_poly.type
_entity_poly.pdbx_seq_one_letter_code
_entity_poly.pdbx_strand_id
1 'polypeptide(L)'
;MNQCLDAVKQTKHPFKTYIGKIKDSGFDFLGYRITAQIKEKVTLAWKTIANHIDKLQQLYEQGATQQRIAEYVKHWLQWARSGVEIELSKVIEQSLNSELAKRVLGDIGLERVYREILS
;
A
#
# COMPACT_ATOMS: atom_id res chain seq x y z
N MET A 1 5.16 -27.18 13.12
CA MET A 1 4.40 -25.93 13.28
C MET A 1 3.49 -25.97 14.50
N ASN A 2 2.42 -26.79 14.52
CA ASN A 2 1.48 -26.80 15.68
C ASN A 2 2.19 -27.21 16.97
N GLN A 3 2.96 -28.31 16.96
CA GLN A 3 3.78 -28.74 18.10
C GLN A 3 4.75 -27.65 18.61
N CYS A 4 5.31 -26.83 17.72
CA CYS A 4 6.19 -25.72 18.10
C CYS A 4 5.42 -24.57 18.76
N LEU A 5 4.20 -24.27 18.28
CA LEU A 5 3.32 -23.27 18.87
C LEU A 5 2.78 -23.72 20.22
N ASP A 6 2.44 -25.01 20.35
CA ASP A 6 1.99 -25.61 21.61
C ASP A 6 3.08 -25.52 22.68
N ALA A 7 4.35 -25.75 22.32
CA ALA A 7 5.50 -25.61 23.22
C ALA A 7 5.65 -24.18 23.78
N VAL A 8 5.17 -23.16 23.06
CA VAL A 8 5.15 -21.75 23.52
C VAL A 8 3.75 -21.26 23.92
N LYS A 9 2.80 -22.17 24.12
CA LYS A 9 1.40 -21.88 24.52
C LYS A 9 0.68 -20.89 23.60
N GLN A 10 0.94 -20.97 22.30
CA GLN A 10 0.29 -20.13 21.28
C GLN A 10 -0.70 -20.95 20.45
N THR A 11 -1.81 -20.34 20.06
CA THR A 11 -2.84 -20.95 19.21
C THR A 11 -3.02 -20.16 17.91
N LYS A 12 -3.27 -20.86 16.80
CA LYS A 12 -3.58 -20.21 15.52
C LYS A 12 -5.04 -19.73 15.51
N HIS A 13 -5.27 -18.55 14.95
CA HIS A 13 -6.65 -18.10 14.71
C HIS A 13 -7.24 -18.86 13.50
N PRO A 14 -8.38 -19.54 13.66
CA PRO A 14 -8.91 -20.47 12.65
C PRO A 14 -9.24 -19.77 11.31
N PHE A 15 -9.69 -18.51 11.36
CA PHE A 15 -10.05 -17.74 10.15
C PHE A 15 -8.91 -16.92 9.54
N LYS A 16 -7.73 -16.84 10.18
CA LYS A 16 -6.56 -16.09 9.66
C LYS A 16 -5.46 -17.00 9.14
N THR A 17 -5.72 -18.31 9.13
CA THR A 17 -4.73 -19.33 8.75
C THR A 17 -5.17 -19.98 7.45
N TYR A 18 -4.38 -19.81 6.40
CA TYR A 18 -4.53 -20.57 5.15
C TYR A 18 -3.28 -21.42 4.95
N ILE A 19 -3.47 -22.73 4.74
CA ILE A 19 -2.39 -23.68 4.47
C ILE A 19 -2.76 -24.38 3.16
N GLY A 20 -2.03 -24.09 2.09
CA GLY A 20 -2.29 -24.61 0.76
C GLY A 20 -1.54 -23.84 -0.32
N LYS A 21 -1.73 -24.23 -1.59
CA LYS A 21 -1.20 -23.49 -2.73
C LYS A 21 -1.80 -22.09 -2.78
N ILE A 22 -1.03 -21.11 -3.27
CA ILE A 22 -1.55 -19.76 -3.52
C ILE A 22 -2.71 -19.88 -4.51
N LYS A 23 -3.90 -19.41 -4.11
CA LYS A 23 -5.07 -19.36 -5.00
C LYS A 23 -4.81 -18.34 -6.11
N ASP A 24 -5.52 -18.45 -7.23
CA ASP A 24 -5.42 -17.46 -8.31
C ASP A 24 -5.73 -16.03 -7.84
N SER A 25 -6.59 -15.88 -6.82
CA SER A 25 -6.91 -14.61 -6.17
C SER A 25 -5.76 -13.99 -5.33
N GLY A 26 -4.70 -14.76 -5.06
CA GLY A 26 -3.59 -14.36 -4.22
C GLY A 26 -3.95 -14.18 -2.73
N PHE A 27 -3.04 -13.55 -1.99
CA PHE A 27 -3.21 -13.14 -0.59
C PHE A 27 -2.44 -11.85 -0.31
N ASP A 28 -2.83 -11.15 0.77
CA ASP A 28 -2.13 -9.94 1.22
C ASP A 28 -1.10 -10.28 2.30
N PHE A 29 0.11 -9.74 2.17
CA PHE A 29 1.19 -9.89 3.14
C PHE A 29 2.05 -8.63 3.22
N LEU A 30 2.22 -8.09 4.43
CA LEU A 30 3.01 -6.87 4.69
C LEU A 30 2.63 -5.67 3.81
N GLY A 31 1.37 -5.58 3.40
CA GLY A 31 0.87 -4.51 2.54
C GLY A 31 1.05 -4.74 1.03
N TYR A 32 1.54 -5.91 0.63
CA TYR A 32 1.62 -6.36 -0.76
C TYR A 32 0.57 -7.42 -1.06
N ARG A 33 0.07 -7.46 -2.29
CA ARG A 33 -0.73 -8.55 -2.85
C ARG A 33 0.21 -9.50 -3.58
N ILE A 34 0.23 -10.74 -3.14
CA ILE A 34 1.04 -11.82 -3.73
C ILE A 34 0.12 -12.74 -4.51
N THR A 35 0.39 -12.95 -5.80
CA THR A 35 -0.41 -13.83 -6.67
C THR A 35 0.44 -14.95 -7.27
N ALA A 36 -0.21 -16.03 -7.71
CA ALA A 36 0.46 -17.13 -8.40
C ALA A 36 0.80 -16.80 -9.87
N GLN A 37 0.30 -15.68 -10.41
CA GLN A 37 0.47 -15.32 -11.82
C GLN A 37 1.87 -14.76 -12.10
N ILE A 38 2.46 -15.13 -13.24
CA ILE A 38 3.87 -14.82 -13.57
C ILE A 38 4.10 -13.33 -13.82
N LYS A 39 3.12 -12.60 -14.34
CA LYS A 39 3.24 -11.17 -14.72
C LYS A 39 3.09 -10.19 -13.56
N GLU A 40 2.37 -10.55 -12.50
CA GLU A 40 2.03 -9.67 -11.37
C GLU A 40 2.27 -10.38 -10.03
N LYS A 41 3.47 -10.96 -9.87
CA LYS A 41 3.81 -11.79 -8.70
C LYS A 41 3.63 -11.03 -7.38
N VAL A 42 3.95 -9.73 -7.38
CA VAL A 42 3.79 -8.85 -6.22
C VAL A 42 3.30 -7.48 -6.69
N THR A 43 2.18 -7.02 -6.15
CA THR A 43 1.68 -5.65 -6.30
C THR A 43 1.36 -5.06 -4.92
N LEU A 44 0.95 -3.79 -4.81
CA LEU A 44 0.43 -3.29 -3.55
C LEU A 44 -0.95 -3.88 -3.25
N ALA A 45 -1.19 -4.24 -1.99
CA ALA A 45 -2.53 -4.60 -1.56
C ALA A 45 -3.45 -3.36 -1.65
N TRP A 46 -4.69 -3.55 -2.10
CA TRP A 46 -5.67 -2.46 -2.19
C TRP A 46 -5.82 -1.70 -0.86
N LYS A 47 -5.81 -2.43 0.26
CA LYS A 47 -5.89 -1.83 1.61
C LYS A 47 -4.72 -0.89 1.91
N THR A 48 -3.54 -1.17 1.38
CA THR A 48 -2.36 -0.31 1.53
C THR A 48 -2.54 1.01 0.80
N ILE A 49 -3.13 0.97 -0.40
CA ILE A 49 -3.45 2.16 -1.19
C ILE A 49 -4.57 2.96 -0.50
N ALA A 50 -5.64 2.30 -0.04
CA ALA A 50 -6.72 2.96 0.68
C ALA A 50 -6.21 3.68 1.94
N ASN A 51 -5.40 3.02 2.77
CA ASN A 51 -4.80 3.63 3.96
C ASN A 51 -3.91 4.84 3.60
N HIS A 52 -3.23 4.81 2.46
CA HIS A 52 -2.42 5.93 1.99
C HIS A 52 -3.29 7.14 1.65
N ILE A 53 -4.39 6.94 0.92
CA ILE A 53 -5.36 7.98 0.57
C ILE A 53 -5.98 8.57 1.84
N ASP A 54 -6.45 7.73 2.76
CA ASP A 54 -7.04 8.17 4.03
C ASP A 54 -6.05 9.03 4.83
N LYS A 55 -4.76 8.66 4.82
CA LYS A 55 -3.74 9.42 5.52
C LYS A 55 -3.46 10.77 4.85
N LEU A 56 -3.47 10.85 3.53
CA LEU A 56 -3.37 12.11 2.80
C LEU A 56 -4.53 13.04 3.11
N GLN A 57 -5.75 12.50 3.12
CA GLN A 57 -6.95 13.25 3.49
C GLN A 57 -6.82 13.80 4.91
N GLN A 58 -6.47 12.95 5.86
CA GLN A 58 -6.29 13.37 7.25
C GLN A 58 -5.25 14.49 7.39
N LEU A 59 -4.10 14.40 6.71
CA LEU A 59 -3.08 15.44 6.77
C LEU A 59 -3.57 16.77 6.19
N TYR A 60 -4.31 16.72 5.08
CA TYR A 60 -4.92 17.92 4.49
C TYR A 60 -5.97 18.55 5.41
N GLU A 61 -6.91 17.75 5.93
CA GLU A 61 -7.97 18.22 6.83
C GLU A 61 -7.42 18.80 8.14
N GLN A 62 -6.27 18.30 8.60
CA GLN A 62 -5.56 18.82 9.77
C GLN A 62 -4.73 20.08 9.48
N GLY A 63 -4.73 20.57 8.24
CA GLY A 63 -3.96 21.75 7.84
C GLY A 63 -2.45 21.53 7.85
N ALA A 64 -1.98 20.30 7.62
CA ALA A 64 -0.55 20.03 7.52
C ALA A 64 0.08 20.84 6.38
N THR A 65 1.32 21.29 6.59
CA THR A 65 2.04 22.05 5.56
C THR A 65 2.28 21.19 4.32
N GLN A 66 2.39 21.82 3.15
CA GLN A 66 2.70 21.13 1.89
C GLN A 66 3.98 20.30 2.01
N GLN A 67 5.01 20.84 2.67
CA GLN A 67 6.25 20.12 2.94
C GLN A 67 6.01 18.84 3.74
N ARG A 68 5.18 18.90 4.80
CA ARG A 68 4.87 17.73 5.62
C ARG A 68 4.15 16.64 4.83
N ILE A 69 3.22 17.03 3.96
CA ILE A 69 2.50 16.09 3.09
C ILE A 69 3.47 15.47 2.08
N ALA A 70 4.35 16.26 1.47
CA ALA A 70 5.36 15.79 0.52
C ALA A 70 6.35 14.80 1.16
N GLU A 71 6.82 15.08 2.38
CA GLU A 71 7.68 14.17 3.15
C GLU A 71 6.99 12.82 3.44
N TYR A 72 5.71 12.86 3.81
CA TYR A 72 4.93 11.64 4.01
C TYR A 72 4.82 10.83 2.71
N VAL A 73 4.44 11.46 1.60
CA VAL A 73 4.34 10.80 0.28
C VAL A 73 5.68 10.17 -0.10
N LYS A 74 6.79 10.90 0.08
CA LYS A 74 8.13 10.40 -0.22
C LYS A 74 8.47 9.14 0.59
N HIS A 75 8.27 9.15 1.90
CA HIS A 75 8.55 7.97 2.74
C HIS A 75 7.64 6.79 2.40
N TRP A 76 6.36 7.06 2.11
CA TRP A 76 5.43 6.02 1.70
C TRP A 76 5.84 5.38 0.37
N LEU A 77 6.25 6.18 -0.62
CA LEU A 77 6.74 5.67 -1.91
C LEU A 77 8.04 4.88 -1.75
N GLN A 78 8.97 5.36 -0.92
CA GLN A 78 10.21 4.61 -0.60
C GLN A 78 9.90 3.26 0.03
N TRP A 79 8.96 3.22 0.99
CA TRP A 79 8.50 1.97 1.59
C TRP A 79 7.79 1.07 0.57
N ALA A 80 6.92 1.62 -0.27
CA ALA A 80 6.18 0.86 -1.28
C ALA A 80 7.13 0.11 -2.22
N ARG A 81 8.24 0.75 -2.62
CA ARG A 81 9.29 0.15 -3.47
C ARG A 81 10.27 -0.76 -2.73
N SER A 82 10.19 -0.85 -1.40
CA SER A 82 11.24 -1.51 -0.62
C SER A 82 11.23 -3.02 -0.83
N GLY A 83 12.17 -3.50 -1.65
CA GLY A 83 12.39 -4.94 -1.89
C GLY A 83 11.49 -5.57 -2.95
N VAL A 84 10.65 -4.79 -3.66
CA VAL A 84 9.77 -5.30 -4.72
C VAL A 84 9.69 -4.31 -5.88
N GLU A 85 9.71 -4.83 -7.11
CA GLU A 85 9.51 -4.04 -8.31
C GLU A 85 8.02 -3.78 -8.48
N ILE A 86 7.60 -2.54 -8.25
CA ILE A 86 6.21 -2.11 -8.38
C ILE A 86 6.15 -1.04 -9.45
N GLU A 87 5.24 -1.22 -10.40
CA GLU A 87 4.87 -0.17 -11.35
C GLU A 87 4.14 0.96 -10.62
N LEU A 88 4.91 1.91 -10.09
CA LEU A 88 4.39 3.06 -9.35
C LEU A 88 3.42 3.89 -10.17
N SER A 89 3.58 3.93 -11.48
CA SER A 89 2.62 4.58 -12.39
C SER A 89 1.22 4.01 -12.20
N LYS A 90 1.05 2.68 -12.14
CA LYS A 90 -0.24 2.04 -11.90
C LYS A 90 -0.78 2.31 -10.49
N VAL A 91 0.10 2.31 -9.48
CA VAL A 91 -0.29 2.62 -8.09
C VAL A 91 -0.80 4.06 -7.98
N ILE A 92 -0.10 4.97 -8.64
CA ILE A 92 -0.44 6.38 -8.69
C ILE A 92 -1.72 6.55 -9.47
N GLU A 93 -1.87 5.98 -10.68
CA GLU A 93 -3.15 6.00 -11.41
C GLU A 93 -4.31 5.49 -10.56
N GLN A 94 -4.15 4.37 -9.84
CA GLN A 94 -5.17 3.85 -8.93
C GLN A 94 -5.46 4.80 -7.76
N SER A 95 -4.45 5.51 -7.27
CA SER A 95 -4.58 6.48 -6.18
C SER A 95 -5.24 7.79 -6.68
N LEU A 96 -4.77 8.35 -7.80
CA LEU A 96 -5.23 9.60 -8.43
C LEU A 96 -6.64 9.45 -9.04
N ASN A 97 -7.06 8.25 -9.42
CA ASN A 97 -8.40 8.02 -9.98
C ASN A 97 -9.52 8.08 -8.92
N SER A 98 -9.18 8.09 -7.63
CA SER A 98 -10.14 8.33 -6.56
C SER A 98 -10.64 9.78 -6.59
N GLU A 99 -11.96 9.99 -6.56
CA GLU A 99 -12.63 11.31 -6.45
C GLU A 99 -12.01 12.18 -5.34
N LEU A 100 -11.64 11.52 -4.24
CA LEU A 100 -11.06 12.14 -3.06
C LEU A 100 -9.61 12.57 -3.29
N ALA A 101 -8.84 11.74 -3.99
CA ALA A 101 -7.49 12.09 -4.39
C ALA A 101 -7.54 13.28 -5.34
N LYS A 102 -8.40 13.29 -6.37
CA LYS A 102 -8.53 14.45 -7.29
C LYS A 102 -8.77 15.78 -6.55
N ARG A 103 -9.60 15.75 -5.50
CA ARG A 103 -9.90 16.92 -4.67
C ARG A 103 -8.71 17.39 -3.85
N VAL A 104 -8.05 16.47 -3.13
CA VAL A 104 -6.85 16.77 -2.32
C VAL A 104 -5.65 17.15 -3.19
N LEU A 105 -5.45 16.46 -4.32
CA LEU A 105 -4.33 16.68 -5.24
C LEU A 105 -4.49 17.95 -6.07
N GLY A 106 -5.72 18.31 -6.45
CA GLY A 106 -6.04 19.52 -7.19
C GLY A 106 -5.78 20.78 -6.38
N ASP A 107 -6.14 20.78 -5.09
CA ASP A 107 -5.94 21.92 -4.20
C ASP A 107 -4.47 22.12 -3.76
N ILE A 108 -3.68 21.03 -3.68
CA ILE A 108 -2.32 21.04 -3.13
C ILE A 108 -1.24 20.99 -4.23
N GLY A 109 -1.60 20.71 -5.49
CA GLY A 109 -0.64 20.59 -6.60
C GLY A 109 0.30 19.38 -6.47
N LEU A 110 -0.15 18.31 -5.81
CA LEU A 110 0.67 17.13 -5.51
C LEU A 110 1.11 16.34 -6.76
N GLU A 111 0.45 16.49 -7.92
CA GLU A 111 0.96 15.92 -9.18
C GLU A 111 2.40 16.35 -9.48
N ARG A 112 2.76 17.59 -9.13
CA ARG A 112 4.13 18.09 -9.27
C ARG A 112 5.09 17.36 -8.32
N VAL A 113 4.68 17.10 -7.09
CA VAL A 113 5.46 16.35 -6.09
C VAL A 113 5.64 14.89 -6.53
N TYR A 114 4.59 14.24 -7.04
CA TYR A 114 4.71 12.89 -7.61
C TYR A 114 5.63 12.88 -8.83
N ARG A 115 5.54 13.86 -9.74
CA ARG A 115 6.43 13.96 -10.91
C ARG A 115 7.89 14.20 -10.53
N GLU A 116 8.16 15.07 -9.55
CA GLU A 116 9.53 15.35 -9.06
C GLU A 116 10.16 14.15 -8.31
N ILE A 117 9.35 13.31 -7.67
CA ILE A 117 9.83 12.10 -6.98
C ILE A 117 10.06 10.93 -7.95
N LEU A 118 9.42 10.94 -9.12
CA LEU A 118 9.45 9.85 -10.10
C LEU A 118 10.34 10.12 -11.33
N SER A 119 10.84 11.35 -11.51
CA SER A 119 11.90 11.69 -12.46
C SER A 119 13.28 11.26 -11.95
#